data_AF-A0A831TAL8-F1
#
_entry.id   AF-A0A831TAL8-F1
#
_cell.length_a   1.000
_cell.length_b   1.000
_cell.length_c   1.000
_cell.angle_alpha   90.00
_cell.angle_beta   90.00
_cell.angle_gamma   90.00
#
_symmetry.space_group_name_H-M   'P 1'
#
loop_
_entity.id
_entity.type
_entity.pdbx_description
1 polymer ?
#
loop_
_entity_poly.entity_id
_entity_poly.type
_entity_poly.pdbx_seq_one_letter_code
_entity_poly.pdbx_strand_id
1 'polypeptide(L)'
;MTLIDFAEAAGSLENGEAAPAEEVANKLPEGIERAVLWLGIARARTEQSDVVKASEAINAALATTRKLYEARRPFLLLTAAGLLARFDPVLAQAILSEAIREFNSQKPELPPRVDWQQEVSAGRLWRHFPLKVKGIEYSFEEALPPLLAADYQGTAASVLALKGEDQLAQAMLALTAALLK
;
A
#
# COMPACT_ATOMS: atom_id res chain seq x y z
N MET A 1 8.75 9.02 -19.60
CA MET A 1 7.39 8.65 -19.14
C MET A 1 7.56 8.19 -17.71
N THR A 2 7.55 9.15 -16.79
CA THR A 2 8.56 9.16 -15.71
C THR A 2 8.11 9.69 -14.35
N LEU A 3 7.05 10.51 -14.25
CA LEU A 3 6.48 10.97 -12.96
C LEU A 3 5.32 11.95 -13.19
N ILE A 4 5.39 12.70 -14.29
CA ILE A 4 4.30 13.56 -14.76
C ILE A 4 3.06 12.71 -15.02
N ASP A 5 3.22 11.58 -15.71
CA ASP A 5 2.14 10.63 -15.99
C ASP A 5 1.53 10.09 -14.68
N PHE A 6 2.37 9.77 -13.69
CA PHE A 6 1.90 9.35 -12.37
C PHE A 6 1.06 10.43 -11.68
N ALA A 7 1.52 11.69 -11.70
CA ALA A 7 0.82 12.80 -11.07
C ALA A 7 -0.52 13.10 -11.78
N GLU A 8 -0.57 13.00 -13.11
CA GLU A 8 -1.80 13.15 -13.89
C GLU A 8 -2.80 12.03 -13.55
N ALA A 9 -2.34 10.77 -13.51
CA ALA A 9 -3.16 9.64 -13.14
C ALA A 9 -3.66 9.71 -11.68
N ALA A 10 -2.80 10.16 -10.75
CA ALA A 10 -3.20 10.42 -9.37
C ALA A 10 -4.28 11.50 -9.32
N GLY A 11 -4.15 12.57 -10.11
CA GLY A 11 -5.18 13.61 -10.27
C GLY A 11 -6.50 13.08 -10.83
N SER A 12 -6.48 12.18 -11.83
CA SER A 12 -7.70 11.51 -12.32
C SER A 12 -8.41 10.74 -11.22
N LEU A 13 -7.67 10.04 -10.36
CA LEU A 13 -8.25 9.32 -9.22
C LEU A 13 -8.89 10.26 -8.20
N GLU A 14 -8.36 11.46 -7.99
CA GLU A 14 -8.98 12.45 -7.11
C GLU A 14 -10.35 12.91 -7.61
N ASN A 15 -10.57 12.87 -8.93
CA ASN A 15 -11.83 13.16 -9.60
C ASN A 15 -12.76 11.93 -9.69
N GLY A 16 -12.33 10.77 -9.16
CA GLY A 16 -13.08 9.51 -9.23
C GLY A 16 -12.94 8.78 -10.57
N GLU A 17 -12.02 9.19 -11.43
CA GLU A 17 -11.81 8.61 -12.75
C GLU A 17 -10.73 7.52 -12.71
N ALA A 18 -11.15 6.27 -12.50
CA ALA A 18 -10.22 5.13 -12.41
C ALA A 18 -9.70 4.65 -13.79
N ALA A 19 -10.48 4.79 -14.86
CA ALA A 19 -10.09 4.27 -16.18
C ALA A 19 -8.86 4.98 -16.78
N PRO A 20 -8.74 6.33 -16.76
CA PRO A 20 -7.52 7.00 -17.22
C PRO A 20 -6.28 6.59 -16.41
N ALA A 21 -6.45 6.42 -15.10
CA ALA A 21 -5.35 5.97 -14.23
C ALA A 21 -4.87 4.56 -14.56
N GLU A 22 -5.79 3.64 -14.89
CA GLU A 22 -5.45 2.28 -15.34
C GLU A 22 -4.62 2.28 -16.63
N GLU A 23 -4.96 3.13 -17.61
CA GLU A 23 -4.19 3.25 -18.84
C GLU A 23 -2.76 3.71 -18.59
N VAL A 24 -2.59 4.68 -17.68
CA VAL A 24 -1.26 5.15 -17.29
C VAL A 24 -0.50 4.07 -16.53
N ALA A 25 -1.12 3.43 -15.55
CA ALA A 25 -0.49 2.39 -14.73
C ALA A 25 0.05 1.20 -15.55
N ASN A 26 -0.64 0.87 -16.65
CA ASN A 26 -0.18 -0.16 -17.58
C ASN A 26 1.05 0.24 -18.41
N LYS A 27 1.22 1.54 -18.67
CA LYS A 27 2.35 2.10 -19.44
C LYS A 27 3.55 2.46 -18.57
N LEU A 28 3.36 2.65 -17.26
CA LEU A 28 4.45 2.93 -16.34
C LEU A 28 5.42 1.74 -16.25
N PRO A 29 6.74 2.02 -16.16
CA PRO A 29 7.72 0.99 -15.90
C PRO A 29 7.45 0.31 -14.55
N GLU A 30 8.00 -0.89 -14.37
CA GLU A 30 7.95 -1.55 -13.06
C GLU A 30 8.71 -0.69 -12.04
N GLY A 31 8.05 -0.39 -10.93
CA GLY A 31 8.56 0.56 -9.95
C GLY A 31 7.54 0.88 -8.86
N ILE A 32 7.97 1.69 -7.92
CA ILE A 32 7.17 2.10 -6.76
C ILE A 32 5.95 2.93 -7.19
N GLU A 33 6.11 3.79 -8.19
CA GLU A 33 5.07 4.66 -8.73
C GLU A 33 3.90 3.82 -9.27
N ARG A 34 4.23 2.76 -10.02
CA ARG A 34 3.23 1.83 -10.57
C ARG A 34 2.51 1.08 -9.45
N ALA A 35 3.23 0.59 -8.43
CA ALA A 35 2.61 -0.11 -7.30
C ALA A 35 1.65 0.79 -6.53
N VAL A 36 2.08 2.02 -6.22
CA VAL A 36 1.27 3.04 -5.55
C VAL A 36 0.03 3.39 -6.37
N LEU A 37 0.18 3.58 -7.69
CA LEU A 37 -0.93 3.93 -8.54
C LEU A 37 -1.98 2.81 -8.61
N TRP A 38 -1.54 1.54 -8.69
CA TRP A 38 -2.46 0.40 -8.66
C TRP A 38 -3.23 0.27 -7.34
N LEU A 39 -2.61 0.59 -6.19
CA LEU A 39 -3.34 0.67 -4.91
C LEU A 39 -4.39 1.78 -4.94
N GLY A 40 -4.05 2.94 -5.52
CA GLY A 40 -4.98 4.04 -5.74
C GLY A 40 -6.19 3.65 -6.58
N ILE A 41 -5.95 2.97 -7.71
CA ILE A 41 -6.99 2.44 -8.60
C ILE A 41 -7.87 1.44 -7.84
N ALA A 42 -7.26 0.51 -7.09
CA ALA A 42 -7.99 -0.48 -6.31
C ALA A 42 -8.96 0.16 -5.30
N ARG A 43 -8.50 1.21 -4.61
CA ARG A 43 -9.33 2.00 -3.70
C ARG A 43 -10.48 2.70 -4.44
N ALA A 44 -10.19 3.38 -5.55
CA ALA A 44 -11.23 4.06 -6.33
C ALA A 44 -12.30 3.08 -6.86
N ARG A 45 -11.88 1.89 -7.34
CA ARG A 45 -12.79 0.82 -7.76
C ARG A 45 -13.61 0.24 -6.61
N THR A 46 -13.01 0.13 -5.42
CA THR A 46 -13.70 -0.24 -4.19
C THR A 46 -14.81 0.76 -3.84
N GLU A 47 -14.52 2.06 -3.93
CA GLU A 47 -15.50 3.13 -3.69
C GLU A 47 -16.64 3.13 -4.73
N GLN A 48 -16.37 2.66 -5.95
CA GLN A 48 -17.36 2.48 -7.02
C GLN A 48 -18.15 1.17 -6.90
N SER A 49 -17.92 0.35 -5.86
CA SER A 49 -18.49 -1.01 -5.72
C SER A 49 -18.15 -1.98 -6.87
N ASP A 50 -17.11 -1.69 -7.66
CA ASP A 50 -16.64 -2.57 -8.73
C ASP A 50 -15.61 -3.56 -8.16
N VAL A 51 -16.12 -4.59 -7.49
CA VAL A 51 -15.31 -5.60 -6.77
C VAL A 51 -14.34 -6.34 -7.71
N VAL A 52 -14.78 -6.63 -8.93
CA VAL A 52 -13.96 -7.36 -9.91
C VAL A 52 -12.75 -6.53 -10.29
N LYS A 53 -12.95 -5.26 -10.71
CA LYS A 53 -11.83 -4.39 -11.06
C LYS A 53 -10.98 -3.98 -9.87
N ALA A 54 -11.57 -3.85 -8.68
CA ALA A 54 -10.80 -3.63 -7.46
C ALA A 54 -9.85 -4.80 -7.21
N SER A 55 -10.32 -6.04 -7.32
CA SER A 55 -9.48 -7.24 -7.16
C SER A 55 -8.38 -7.32 -8.22
N GLU A 56 -8.69 -7.05 -9.49
CA GLU A 56 -7.70 -6.99 -10.58
C GLU A 56 -6.60 -5.95 -10.30
N ALA A 57 -7.00 -4.75 -9.86
CA ALA A 57 -6.06 -3.68 -9.50
C ALA A 57 -5.19 -4.05 -8.29
N ILE A 58 -5.74 -4.71 -7.26
CA ILE A 58 -4.94 -5.17 -6.12
C ILE A 58 -3.95 -6.24 -6.55
N ASN A 59 -4.37 -7.19 -7.40
CA ASN A 59 -3.46 -8.21 -7.93
C ASN A 59 -2.32 -7.59 -8.75
N ALA A 60 -2.60 -6.56 -9.55
CA ALA A 60 -1.58 -5.79 -10.26
C ALA A 60 -0.64 -5.04 -9.30
N ALA A 61 -1.17 -4.45 -8.22
CA ALA A 61 -0.39 -3.82 -7.17
C ALA A 61 0.55 -4.81 -6.48
N LEU A 62 0.05 -6.00 -6.09
CA LEU A 62 0.81 -7.06 -5.44
C LEU A 62 1.92 -7.60 -6.35
N ALA A 63 1.59 -7.85 -7.63
CA ALA A 63 2.56 -8.32 -8.62
C ALA A 63 3.71 -7.31 -8.80
N THR A 64 3.41 -6.01 -8.79
CA THR A 64 4.42 -4.95 -8.87
C THR A 64 5.22 -4.86 -7.56
N THR A 65 4.54 -4.84 -6.42
CA THR A 65 5.12 -4.70 -5.07
C THR A 65 6.12 -5.81 -4.74
N ARG A 66 5.82 -7.06 -5.13
CA ARG A 66 6.69 -8.21 -4.89
C ARG A 66 8.02 -8.17 -5.63
N LYS A 67 8.12 -7.35 -6.68
CA LYS A 67 9.36 -7.14 -7.44
C LYS A 67 10.21 -6.01 -6.88
N LEU A 68 9.69 -5.23 -5.93
CA LEU A 68 10.43 -4.13 -5.30
C LEU A 68 11.41 -4.69 -4.25
N TYR A 69 12.64 -4.19 -4.26
CA TYR A 69 13.68 -4.56 -3.30
C TYR A 69 14.04 -3.38 -2.42
N GLU A 70 13.08 -2.88 -1.64
CA GLU A 70 13.24 -1.66 -0.86
C GLU A 70 12.38 -1.62 0.41
N ALA A 71 12.68 -0.65 1.29
CA ALA A 71 12.05 -0.50 2.60
C ALA A 71 10.53 -0.22 2.55
N ARG A 72 10.02 0.28 1.42
CA ARG A 72 8.58 0.58 1.19
C ARG A 72 7.71 -0.66 1.03
N ARG A 73 8.30 -1.80 0.62
CA ARG A 73 7.56 -3.01 0.25
C ARG A 73 6.57 -3.53 1.30
N PRO A 74 6.93 -3.71 2.59
CA PRO A 74 5.97 -4.24 3.57
C PRO A 74 4.78 -3.31 3.82
N PHE A 75 4.96 -1.99 3.69
CA PHE A 75 3.85 -1.04 3.80
C PHE A 75 2.88 -1.16 2.63
N LEU A 76 3.39 -1.34 1.40
CA LEU A 76 2.53 -1.58 0.24
C LEU A 76 1.75 -2.90 0.36
N LEU A 77 2.40 -3.96 0.84
CA LEU A 77 1.74 -5.25 1.11
C LEU A 77 0.66 -5.09 2.20
N LEU A 78 0.95 -4.36 3.27
CA LEU A 78 0.00 -4.08 4.34
C LEU A 78 -1.23 -3.32 3.82
N THR A 79 -1.03 -2.26 3.03
CA THR A 79 -2.14 -1.52 2.40
C THR A 79 -2.96 -2.41 1.47
N ALA A 80 -2.30 -3.25 0.65
CA ALA A 80 -3.00 -4.20 -0.22
C ALA A 80 -3.83 -5.22 0.58
N ALA A 81 -3.31 -5.73 1.71
CA ALA A 81 -4.05 -6.61 2.61
C ALA A 81 -5.30 -5.92 3.18
N GLY A 82 -5.17 -4.66 3.63
CA GLY A 82 -6.29 -3.87 4.12
C GLY A 82 -7.40 -3.67 3.08
N LEU A 83 -7.02 -3.40 1.83
CA LEU A 83 -7.98 -3.30 0.71
C LEU A 83 -8.64 -4.65 0.40
N LEU A 84 -7.87 -5.74 0.38
CA LEU A 84 -8.37 -7.09 0.11
C LEU A 84 -9.33 -7.60 1.17
N ALA A 85 -9.15 -7.22 2.44
CA ALA A 85 -9.94 -7.74 3.55
C ALA A 85 -11.45 -7.55 3.39
N ARG A 86 -11.86 -6.59 2.56
CA ARG A 86 -13.28 -6.32 2.24
C ARG A 86 -13.90 -7.33 1.27
N PHE A 87 -13.09 -8.07 0.52
CA PHE A 87 -13.53 -8.91 -0.60
C PHE A 87 -13.06 -10.35 -0.47
N ASP A 88 -11.82 -10.55 -0.01
CA ASP A 88 -11.20 -11.87 0.16
C ASP A 88 -10.40 -11.88 1.48
N PRO A 89 -11.07 -12.15 2.62
CA PRO A 89 -10.43 -12.19 3.93
C PRO A 89 -9.31 -13.23 4.03
N VAL A 90 -9.43 -14.35 3.31
CA VAL A 90 -8.45 -15.44 3.35
C VAL A 90 -7.15 -14.99 2.66
N LEU A 91 -7.26 -14.44 1.46
CA LEU A 91 -6.11 -13.87 0.77
C LEU A 91 -5.53 -12.68 1.55
N ALA A 92 -6.37 -11.82 2.11
CA ALA A 92 -5.93 -10.68 2.91
C ALA A 92 -5.04 -11.10 4.09
N GLN A 93 -5.40 -12.16 4.81
CA GLN A 93 -4.57 -12.70 5.90
C GLN A 93 -3.23 -13.26 5.40
N ALA A 94 -3.24 -13.92 4.23
CA ALA A 94 -2.00 -14.39 3.61
C ALA A 94 -1.06 -13.22 3.25
N ILE A 95 -1.61 -12.14 2.67
CA ILE A 95 -0.83 -10.93 2.35
C ILE A 95 -0.37 -10.19 3.61
N LEU A 96 -1.20 -10.11 4.66
CA LEU A 96 -0.79 -9.56 5.95
C LEU A 96 0.40 -10.34 6.51
N SER A 97 0.33 -11.68 6.52
CA SER A 97 1.43 -12.53 6.97
C SER A 97 2.71 -12.32 6.16
N GLU A 98 2.59 -12.08 4.84
CA GLU A 98 3.71 -11.69 3.98
C GLU A 98 4.29 -10.33 4.42
N ALA A 99 3.45 -9.32 4.65
CA ALA A 99 3.89 -8.00 5.11
C ALA A 99 4.63 -8.06 6.45
N ILE A 100 4.13 -8.82 7.44
CA ILE A 100 4.78 -9.00 8.74
C ILE A 100 6.15 -9.68 8.58
N ARG A 101 6.25 -10.68 7.70
CA ARG A 101 7.53 -11.34 7.41
C ARG A 101 8.54 -10.37 6.80
N GLU A 102 8.10 -9.53 5.88
CA GLU A 102 8.93 -8.50 5.25
C GLU A 102 9.35 -7.42 6.25
N PHE A 103 8.46 -6.96 7.15
CA PHE A 103 8.86 -6.08 8.25
C PHE A 103 9.95 -6.72 9.13
N ASN A 104 9.79 -7.99 9.46
CA ASN A 104 10.74 -8.73 10.31
C ASN A 104 12.07 -9.08 9.62
N SER A 105 12.13 -9.00 8.28
CA SER A 105 13.36 -9.25 7.51
C SER A 105 14.15 -7.98 7.22
N GLN A 106 13.56 -6.80 7.45
CA GLN A 106 14.26 -5.54 7.28
C GLN A 106 15.41 -5.41 8.27
N LYS A 107 16.58 -5.02 7.76
CA LYS A 107 17.75 -4.79 8.60
C LYS A 107 17.52 -3.54 9.47
N PRO A 108 17.89 -3.56 10.76
CA PRO A 108 17.73 -2.43 11.68
C PRO A 108 18.58 -1.20 11.31
N GLU A 109 19.51 -1.34 10.35
CA GLU A 109 20.38 -0.27 9.87
C GLU A 109 19.71 0.64 8.82
N LEU A 110 18.53 0.27 8.31
CA LEU A 110 17.75 1.13 7.43
C LEU A 110 17.08 2.24 8.25
N PRO A 111 17.04 3.49 7.76
CA PRO A 111 16.45 4.59 8.50
C PRO A 111 14.99 4.26 8.90
N PRO A 112 14.57 4.59 10.13
CA PRO A 112 13.26 4.22 10.68
C PRO A 112 12.08 4.89 9.96
N ARG A 113 12.36 5.83 9.04
CA ARG A 113 11.36 6.54 8.26
C ARG A 113 11.52 6.21 6.79
N VAL A 114 10.51 5.54 6.27
CA VAL A 114 10.33 5.33 4.85
C VAL A 114 9.96 6.66 4.19
N ASP A 115 10.77 7.09 3.22
CA ASP A 115 10.47 8.27 2.42
C ASP A 115 9.57 7.92 1.23
N TRP A 116 8.37 8.50 1.23
CA TRP A 116 7.39 8.40 0.15
C TRP A 116 7.61 9.50 -0.89
N GLN A 117 8.86 9.71 -1.26
CA GLN A 117 9.30 10.60 -2.31
C GLN A 117 10.17 9.85 -3.30
N GLN A 118 10.13 10.30 -4.55
CA GLN A 118 11.02 9.86 -5.61
C GLN A 118 11.93 11.01 -6.00
N GLU A 119 13.24 10.79 -5.93
CA GLU A 119 14.22 11.73 -6.47
C GLU A 119 14.30 11.58 -7.99
N VAL A 120 14.16 12.69 -8.71
CA VAL A 120 14.42 12.77 -10.14
C VAL A 120 15.59 13.71 -10.37
N SER A 121 16.59 13.21 -11.09
CA SER A 121 17.71 14.01 -11.57
C SER A 121 17.64 14.22 -13.08
N ALA A 122 17.84 15.46 -13.50
CA ALA A 122 17.97 15.89 -14.89
C ALA A 122 19.22 16.77 -15.02
N GLY A 123 20.35 16.13 -15.33
CA GLY A 123 21.65 16.79 -15.34
C GLY A 123 22.08 17.21 -13.92
N ARG A 124 22.22 18.53 -13.67
CA ARG A 124 22.57 19.09 -12.35
C ARG A 124 21.36 19.42 -11.48
N LEU A 125 20.15 19.33 -12.03
CA LEU A 125 18.92 19.60 -11.29
C LEU A 125 18.41 18.29 -10.71
N TRP A 126 18.12 18.30 -9.42
CA TRP A 126 17.43 17.21 -8.73
C TRP A 126 16.26 17.77 -7.95
N ARG A 127 15.16 17.02 -7.91
CA ARG A 127 13.94 17.35 -7.15
C ARG A 127 13.32 16.07 -6.60
N HIS A 128 12.76 16.17 -5.40
CA HIS A 128 11.92 15.12 -4.84
C HIS A 128 10.45 15.36 -5.20
N PHE A 129 9.79 14.30 -5.66
CA PHE A 129 8.37 14.30 -5.95
C PHE A 129 7.64 13.36 -4.99
N PRO A 130 6.56 13.80 -4.34
CA PRO A 130 5.80 12.93 -3.43
C PRO A 130 5.10 11.83 -4.23
N LEU A 131 5.23 10.60 -3.75
CA LEU A 131 4.47 9.44 -4.24
C LEU A 131 3.22 9.31 -3.39
N LYS A 132 2.20 10.09 -3.72
CA LYS A 132 0.94 10.13 -2.98
C LYS A 132 -0.23 10.01 -3.93
N VAL A 133 -1.19 9.19 -3.55
CA VAL A 133 -2.52 9.11 -4.16
C VAL A 133 -3.53 9.35 -3.04
N LYS A 134 -4.52 10.21 -3.28
CA LYS A 134 -5.51 10.59 -2.28
C LYS A 134 -6.22 9.36 -1.70
N GLY A 135 -6.21 9.29 -0.36
CA GLY A 135 -6.85 8.22 0.40
C GLY A 135 -6.08 6.91 0.45
N ILE A 136 -4.88 6.84 -0.12
CA ILE A 136 -3.93 5.76 0.15
C ILE A 136 -3.00 6.22 1.27
N GLU A 137 -3.16 5.64 2.45
CA GLU A 137 -2.26 5.83 3.57
C GLU A 137 -1.45 4.54 3.80
N TYR A 138 -0.14 4.72 4.01
CA TYR A 138 0.81 3.63 4.21
C TYR A 138 1.04 3.38 5.70
N SER A 139 -0.03 3.08 6.43
CA SER A 139 0.00 2.96 7.88
C SER A 139 -0.82 1.77 8.39
N PHE A 140 -0.48 1.32 9.60
CA PHE A 140 -1.28 0.32 10.32
C PHE A 140 -2.68 0.84 10.64
N GLU A 141 -2.83 2.14 10.89
CA GLU A 141 -4.12 2.75 11.26
C GLU A 141 -5.17 2.60 10.16
N GLU A 142 -4.77 2.74 8.89
CA GLU A 142 -5.70 2.60 7.77
C GLU A 142 -5.91 1.13 7.38
N ALA A 143 -4.84 0.31 7.45
CA ALA A 143 -4.88 -1.05 6.95
C ALA A 143 -5.51 -2.06 7.92
N LEU A 144 -5.29 -1.92 9.23
CA LEU A 144 -5.73 -2.92 10.22
C LEU A 144 -7.24 -2.96 10.46
N PRO A 145 -8.01 -1.86 10.48
CA PRO A 145 -9.44 -1.92 10.77
C PRO A 145 -10.23 -2.91 9.88
N PRO A 146 -10.10 -2.90 8.54
CA PRO A 146 -10.81 -3.88 7.71
C PRO A 146 -10.30 -5.32 7.93
N LEU A 147 -9.01 -5.51 8.25
CA LEU A 147 -8.45 -6.83 8.58
C LEU A 147 -9.01 -7.37 9.90
N LEU A 148 -9.10 -6.53 10.94
CA LEU A 148 -9.66 -6.86 12.24
C LEU A 148 -11.15 -7.19 12.16
N ALA A 149 -11.89 -6.47 11.31
CA ALA A 149 -13.30 -6.76 11.05
C ALA A 149 -13.50 -8.12 10.36
N ALA A 150 -12.56 -8.55 9.51
CA ALA A 150 -12.62 -9.82 8.80
C ALA A 150 -12.18 -11.01 9.69
N ASP A 151 -11.07 -10.86 10.42
CA ASP A 151 -10.54 -11.86 11.34
C ASP A 151 -9.73 -11.18 12.45
N TYR A 152 -10.41 -10.91 13.57
CA TYR A 152 -9.80 -10.26 14.72
C TYR A 152 -8.63 -11.07 15.30
N GLN A 153 -8.83 -12.37 15.54
CA GLN A 153 -7.84 -13.21 16.22
C GLN A 153 -6.59 -13.41 15.36
N GLY A 154 -6.77 -13.73 14.07
CA GLY A 154 -5.67 -13.89 13.13
C GLY A 154 -4.89 -12.59 12.91
N THR A 155 -5.59 -11.47 12.78
CA THR A 155 -4.94 -10.14 12.62
C THR A 155 -4.16 -9.75 13.87
N ALA A 156 -4.75 -9.90 15.07
CA ALA A 156 -4.08 -9.59 16.33
C ALA A 156 -2.84 -10.46 16.55
N ALA A 157 -2.93 -11.76 16.28
CA ALA A 157 -1.79 -12.67 16.37
C ALA A 157 -0.66 -12.28 15.39
N SER A 158 -1.02 -11.88 14.16
CA SER A 158 -0.06 -11.43 13.14
C SER A 158 0.64 -10.14 13.55
N VAL A 159 -0.08 -9.18 14.12
CA VAL A 159 0.49 -7.93 14.65
C VAL A 159 1.48 -8.20 15.78
N LEU A 160 1.13 -9.09 16.72
CA LEU A 160 2.00 -9.47 17.84
C LEU A 160 3.27 -10.21 17.40
N ALA A 161 3.33 -10.70 16.16
CA ALA A 161 4.51 -11.32 15.59
C ALA A 161 5.54 -10.32 15.02
N LEU A 162 5.25 -9.02 15.04
CA LEU A 162 6.22 -7.97 14.68
C LEU A 162 7.40 -7.95 15.68
N LYS A 163 8.62 -7.94 15.14
CA LYS A 163 9.87 -7.90 15.92
C LYS A 163 10.42 -6.50 16.11
N GLY A 164 10.11 -5.57 15.20
CA GLY A 164 10.52 -4.17 15.30
C GLY A 164 9.64 -3.44 16.31
N GLU A 165 10.26 -2.83 17.32
CA GLU A 165 9.54 -2.14 18.39
C GLU A 165 8.67 -0.99 17.86
N ASP A 166 9.18 -0.20 16.92
CA ASP A 166 8.43 0.92 16.32
C ASP A 166 7.19 0.42 15.55
N GLN A 167 7.34 -0.62 14.72
CA GLN A 167 6.23 -1.19 13.95
C GLN A 167 5.21 -1.85 14.88
N LEU A 168 5.68 -2.59 15.89
CA LEU A 168 4.81 -3.21 16.89
C LEU A 168 4.02 -2.14 17.66
N ALA A 169 4.68 -1.07 18.12
CA ALA A 169 4.04 0.03 18.82
C ALA A 169 2.95 0.70 17.96
N GLN A 170 3.27 1.02 16.70
CA GLN A 170 2.29 1.59 15.76
C GLN A 170 1.11 0.66 15.51
N ALA A 171 1.36 -0.63 15.31
CA ALA A 171 0.33 -1.62 15.07
C ALA A 171 -0.56 -1.85 16.30
N MET A 172 0.02 -1.85 17.52
CA MET A 172 -0.72 -1.97 18.78
C MET A 172 -1.58 -0.74 19.07
N LEU A 173 -1.09 0.47 18.75
CA LEU A 173 -1.88 1.69 18.83
C LEU A 173 -3.07 1.63 17.86
N ALA A 174 -2.84 1.23 16.62
CA ALA A 174 -3.92 1.05 15.63
C ALA A 174 -4.93 -0.02 16.06
N LEU A 175 -4.48 -1.15 16.60
CA LEU A 175 -5.35 -2.22 17.12
C LEU A 175 -6.20 -1.71 18.30
N THR A 176 -5.60 -0.98 19.22
CA THR A 176 -6.31 -0.39 20.37
C THR A 176 -7.31 0.66 19.91
N ALA A 177 -6.94 1.52 18.97
CA ALA A 177 -7.84 2.53 18.41
C ALA A 177 -9.03 1.90 17.68
N ALA A 178 -8.84 0.77 17.01
CA ALA A 178 -9.92 0.03 16.36
C ALA A 178 -10.88 -0.63 17.37
N LEU A 179 -10.39 -1.05 18.54
CA LEU A 179 -11.20 -1.65 19.61
C LEU A 179 -12.02 -0.64 20.42
N LEU A 180 -11.62 0.62 20.42
CA LEU A 180 -12.28 1.69 21.19
C LEU A 180 -13.37 2.43 20.40
N LYS A 181 -13.56 2.11 19.12
CA LYS A 181 -14.61 2.67 18.25
C LYS A 181 -15.83 1.75 18.24
#